data_AF-A0A7H9ARH0-F1
#
_entry.id   AF-A0A7H9ARH0-F1
#
_cell.length_a   1.000
_cell.length_b   1.000
_cell.length_c   1.000
_cell.angle_alpha   90.00
_cell.angle_beta   90.00
_cell.angle_gamma   90.00
#
_symmetry.space_group_name_H-M   'P 1'
#
loop_
_entity.id
_entity.type
_entity.pdbx_description
1 polymer ?
#
loop_
_entity_poly.entity_id
_entity_poly.type
_entity_poly.pdbx_seq_one_letter_code
_entity_poly.pdbx_strand_id
1 'polypeptide(L)'
;MEEIKILLFALVSFLSQEDIPIAAKSAEIDINTTTKQITIHQNDIYSLDPYKEQAKAGLDSLMRTTALVEGLFPIKMTSKHIYEEDGKLYAVLYLNYEDVKDLRKISFHSDANGSLSYPYMESYEYELQTGRKDGRYIRFDTNTGVKFKMKRKELLFDGIYSLSKDWKALEKEKFVEISDVFSKKDFEKLRKFILKKGDWRTFRNFDNNNPHFNFTDFDVYLATGDQRSIFENGDLKPKDFIELVIQDKGYYSVYLGQDKNSKEWPNLENGKVYWHNRAYGDEVALGEYFEKIKANMHSKE
;
A
#
# COMPACT_ATOMS: atom_id res chain seq x y z
N MET A 1 -27.51 -9.63 9.50
CA MET A 1 -26.96 -8.33 9.06
C MET A 1 -26.08 -8.63 7.87
N GLU A 2 -26.63 -8.57 6.66
CA GLU A 2 -25.78 -8.51 5.46
C GLU A 2 -25.09 -7.15 5.56
N GLU A 3 -23.82 -7.15 5.94
CA GLU A 3 -22.95 -5.98 5.81
C GLU A 3 -23.09 -5.53 4.38
N ILE A 4 -23.91 -4.50 4.19
CA ILE A 4 -24.01 -3.89 2.90
C ILE A 4 -22.66 -3.20 2.72
N LYS A 5 -21.73 -3.89 2.04
CA LYS A 5 -20.51 -3.35 1.43
C LYS A 5 -20.90 -2.44 0.27
N ILE A 6 -21.84 -1.54 0.55
CA ILE A 6 -22.08 -0.36 -0.25
C ILE A 6 -20.72 0.29 -0.45
N LEU A 7 -20.48 0.73 -1.67
CA LEU A 7 -19.31 1.44 -2.18
C LEU A 7 -19.04 2.80 -1.49
N LEU A 8 -19.41 2.92 -0.22
CA LEU A 8 -18.91 3.87 0.75
C LEU A 8 -17.40 3.70 0.82
N PHE A 9 -16.72 4.36 -0.12
CA PHE A 9 -15.29 4.67 -0.06
C PHE A 9 -14.36 3.52 -0.47
N ALA A 10 -14.56 3.08 -1.72
CA ALA A 10 -13.89 2.05 -2.52
C ALA A 10 -12.37 1.79 -2.34
N LEU A 11 -11.61 2.57 -1.59
CA LEU A 11 -10.21 2.25 -1.31
C LEU A 11 -10.10 1.27 -0.13
N VAL A 12 -10.78 1.58 0.98
CA VAL A 12 -10.67 0.79 2.21
C VAL A 12 -11.33 -0.57 2.03
N SER A 13 -12.59 -0.59 1.57
CA SER A 13 -13.38 -1.82 1.45
C SER A 13 -12.78 -2.84 0.47
N PHE A 14 -11.91 -2.38 -0.43
CA PHE A 14 -11.25 -3.23 -1.42
C PHE A 14 -9.88 -3.73 -0.93
N LEU A 15 -9.17 -2.95 -0.14
CA LEU A 15 -7.76 -3.19 0.19
C LEU A 15 -7.49 -3.48 1.67
N SER A 16 -8.45 -3.26 2.56
CA SER A 16 -8.28 -3.52 4.00
C SER A 16 -9.56 -4.06 4.65
N GLN A 17 -9.38 -4.88 5.67
CA GLN A 17 -10.44 -5.27 6.61
C GLN A 17 -10.48 -4.35 7.85
N GLU A 18 -9.53 -3.42 7.96
CA GLU A 18 -9.42 -2.49 9.06
C GLU A 18 -10.35 -1.29 8.87
N ASP A 19 -10.84 -0.77 9.99
CA ASP A 19 -11.57 0.49 10.04
C ASP A 19 -10.61 1.67 9.85
N ILE A 20 -10.43 2.05 8.59
CA ILE A 20 -9.66 3.25 8.22
C ILE A 20 -10.66 4.41 8.05
N PRO A 21 -10.58 5.47 8.86
CA PRO A 21 -11.57 6.54 8.90
C PRO A 21 -11.39 7.54 7.76
N ILE A 22 -11.38 7.04 6.52
CA ILE A 22 -11.34 7.83 5.30
C ILE A 22 -12.64 7.70 4.52
N ALA A 23 -12.95 8.77 3.81
CA ALA A 23 -14.14 8.88 2.99
C ALA A 23 -13.83 9.66 1.72
N ALA A 24 -14.62 9.45 0.67
CA ALA A 24 -14.54 10.16 -0.61
C ALA A 24 -15.84 10.92 -0.84
N LYS A 25 -15.78 12.18 -1.24
CA LYS A 25 -16.99 12.99 -1.42
C LYS A 25 -17.94 12.42 -2.47
N SER A 26 -17.36 11.84 -3.52
CA SER A 26 -18.10 11.10 -4.54
C SER A 26 -17.25 9.97 -5.12
N ALA A 27 -17.92 8.97 -5.69
CA ALA A 27 -17.30 7.91 -6.47
C ALA A 27 -17.99 7.77 -7.82
N GLU A 28 -17.22 7.68 -8.90
CA GLU A 28 -17.68 7.27 -10.22
C GLU A 28 -17.31 5.81 -10.45
N ILE A 29 -18.26 5.03 -10.96
CA ILE A 29 -18.12 3.60 -11.22
C ILE A 29 -18.39 3.38 -12.69
N ASP A 30 -17.45 2.73 -13.36
CA ASP A 30 -17.55 2.29 -14.75
C ASP A 30 -17.30 0.78 -14.81
N ILE A 31 -18.28 0.00 -15.28
CA ILE A 31 -18.13 -1.44 -15.53
C ILE A 31 -18.36 -1.71 -17.01
N ASN A 32 -17.28 -2.14 -17.66
CA ASN A 32 -17.32 -2.60 -19.04
C ASN A 32 -17.55 -4.11 -19.07
N THR A 33 -18.76 -4.51 -19.48
CA THR A 33 -19.17 -5.91 -19.51
C THR A 33 -18.50 -6.73 -20.63
N THR A 34 -17.99 -6.05 -21.66
CA THR A 34 -17.26 -6.68 -22.77
C THR A 34 -15.81 -6.96 -22.40
N THR A 35 -15.10 -5.98 -21.85
CA THR A 35 -13.68 -6.14 -21.47
C THR A 35 -13.50 -6.73 -20.08
N LYS A 36 -14.59 -6.85 -19.30
CA LYS A 36 -14.61 -7.32 -17.91
C LYS A 36 -13.74 -6.47 -16.97
N GLN A 37 -13.75 -5.16 -17.22
CA GLN A 37 -13.01 -4.16 -16.45
C GLN A 37 -13.96 -3.36 -15.58
N ILE A 38 -13.51 -3.03 -14.38
CA ILE A 38 -14.16 -2.11 -13.45
C ILE A 38 -13.19 -0.97 -13.19
N THR A 39 -13.64 0.27 -13.39
CA THR A 39 -12.93 1.47 -12.97
C THR A 39 -13.72 2.13 -11.85
N ILE A 40 -13.06 2.41 -10.74
CA ILE A 40 -13.66 3.16 -9.64
C ILE A 40 -12.83 4.42 -9.41
N HIS A 41 -13.42 5.58 -9.65
CA HIS A 41 -12.80 6.87 -9.43
C HIS A 41 -13.39 7.56 -8.20
N GLN A 42 -12.62 7.60 -7.13
CA GLN A 42 -12.96 8.28 -5.89
C GLN A 42 -12.41 9.70 -5.90
N ASN A 43 -13.30 10.65 -5.62
CA ASN A 43 -13.01 12.07 -5.70
C ASN A 43 -13.05 12.68 -4.32
N ASP A 44 -12.08 13.54 -4.04
CA ASP A 44 -11.97 14.31 -2.79
C ASP A 44 -12.02 13.38 -1.58
N ILE A 45 -10.91 12.64 -1.39
CA ILE A 45 -10.69 11.75 -0.26
C ILE A 45 -10.24 12.56 0.96
N TYR A 46 -10.86 12.30 2.10
CA TYR A 46 -10.73 13.09 3.32
C TYR A 46 -10.92 12.24 4.58
N SER A 47 -10.71 12.87 5.74
CA SER A 47 -11.06 12.34 7.06
C SER A 47 -11.71 13.43 7.92
N LEU A 48 -12.21 13.05 9.10
CA LEU A 48 -12.59 14.02 10.13
C LEU A 48 -11.36 14.38 10.96
N ASP A 49 -11.32 15.61 11.47
CA ASP A 49 -10.22 16.12 12.28
C ASP A 49 -9.76 15.17 13.40
N PRO A 50 -10.66 14.62 14.24
CA PRO A 50 -10.26 13.73 15.34
C PRO A 50 -9.59 12.44 14.87
N TYR A 51 -9.80 12.05 13.61
CA TYR A 51 -9.32 10.78 13.05
C TYR A 51 -8.21 10.97 12.02
N LYS A 52 -7.74 12.21 11.83
CA LYS A 52 -6.83 12.56 10.75
C LYS A 52 -5.54 11.75 10.76
N GLU A 53 -4.89 11.56 11.91
CA GLU A 53 -3.65 10.78 12.00
C GLU A 53 -3.88 9.28 11.76
N GLN A 54 -4.98 8.72 12.28
CA GLN A 54 -5.35 7.32 12.00
C GLN A 54 -5.68 7.11 10.52
N ALA A 55 -6.40 8.04 9.91
CA ALA A 55 -6.73 8.04 8.50
C ALA A 55 -5.49 8.11 7.61
N LYS A 56 -4.51 8.94 7.97
CA LYS A 56 -3.22 9.02 7.29
C LYS A 56 -2.45 7.71 7.34
N ALA A 57 -2.26 7.14 8.54
CA ALA A 57 -1.55 5.88 8.71
C ALA A 57 -2.24 4.74 7.92
N GLY A 58 -3.57 4.70 7.95
CA GLY A 58 -4.36 3.78 7.14
C GLY A 58 -4.18 4.02 5.64
N LEU A 59 -4.18 5.27 5.17
CA LEU A 59 -3.95 5.61 3.76
C LEU A 59 -2.57 5.17 3.27
N ASP A 60 -1.52 5.33 4.07
CA ASP A 60 -0.18 4.80 3.77
C ASP A 60 -0.15 3.27 3.64
N SER A 61 -0.88 2.59 4.52
CA SER A 61 -1.08 1.14 4.43
C SER A 61 -1.74 0.78 3.10
N LEU A 62 -2.87 1.42 2.78
CA LEU A 62 -3.61 1.22 1.53
C LEU A 62 -2.76 1.50 0.29
N MET A 63 -1.86 2.48 0.35
CA MET A 63 -0.93 2.80 -0.74
C MET A 63 0.10 1.70 -1.01
N ARG A 64 0.47 0.92 -0.01
CA ARG A 64 1.37 -0.24 -0.16
C ARG A 64 0.65 -1.53 -0.50
N THR A 65 -0.65 -1.62 -0.21
CA THR A 65 -1.43 -2.83 -0.48
C THR A 65 -1.61 -3.10 -1.98
N THR A 66 -1.02 -4.18 -2.49
CA THR A 66 -1.11 -4.55 -3.91
C THR A 66 -2.21 -5.56 -4.23
N ALA A 67 -2.82 -6.15 -3.20
CA ALA A 67 -3.86 -7.15 -3.34
C ALA A 67 -5.21 -6.65 -2.80
N LEU A 68 -6.30 -7.17 -3.36
CA LEU A 68 -7.62 -6.98 -2.78
C LEU A 68 -7.78 -7.87 -1.53
N VAL A 69 -8.70 -7.50 -0.65
CA VAL A 69 -9.14 -8.38 0.44
C VAL A 69 -9.69 -9.69 -0.14
N GLU A 70 -9.36 -10.81 0.50
CA GLU A 70 -9.66 -12.17 0.00
C GLU A 70 -11.13 -12.38 -0.35
N GLY A 71 -12.04 -11.75 0.40
CA GLY A 71 -13.48 -11.83 0.16
C GLY A 71 -13.95 -11.36 -1.22
N LEU A 72 -13.13 -10.57 -1.93
CA LEU A 72 -13.42 -10.08 -3.29
C LEU A 72 -13.02 -11.05 -4.40
N PHE A 73 -12.29 -12.14 -4.11
CA PHE A 73 -11.99 -13.16 -5.11
C PHE A 73 -13.28 -13.66 -5.80
N PRO A 74 -13.32 -13.76 -7.15
CA PRO A 74 -12.18 -13.69 -8.09
C PRO A 74 -11.89 -12.31 -8.70
N ILE A 75 -12.48 -11.22 -8.21
CA ILE A 75 -12.12 -9.87 -8.65
C ILE A 75 -10.65 -9.62 -8.30
N LYS A 76 -9.89 -9.04 -9.24
CA LYS A 76 -8.46 -8.73 -9.09
C LYS A 76 -8.22 -7.26 -9.38
N MET A 77 -7.39 -6.61 -8.57
CA MET A 77 -6.89 -5.27 -8.89
C MET A 77 -5.76 -5.38 -9.91
N THR A 78 -5.86 -4.63 -11.00
CA THR A 78 -4.80 -4.55 -12.02
C THR A 78 -3.86 -3.39 -11.73
N SER A 79 -4.42 -2.25 -11.33
CA SER A 79 -3.65 -1.10 -10.86
C SER A 79 -4.47 -0.20 -9.96
N LYS A 80 -3.77 0.69 -9.26
CA LYS A 80 -4.36 1.78 -8.51
C LYS A 80 -3.51 3.03 -8.67
N HIS A 81 -4.15 4.18 -8.65
CA HIS A 81 -3.49 5.47 -8.75
C HIS A 81 -4.11 6.38 -7.70
N ILE A 82 -3.31 6.85 -6.76
CA ILE A 82 -3.72 7.88 -5.80
C ILE A 82 -2.92 9.12 -6.14
N TYR A 83 -3.59 10.24 -6.31
CA TYR A 83 -2.97 11.48 -6.76
C TYR A 83 -3.65 12.69 -6.13
N GLU A 84 -2.98 13.82 -6.19
CA GLU A 84 -3.52 15.10 -5.73
C GLU A 84 -3.77 16.03 -6.92
N GLU A 85 -4.91 16.72 -6.90
CA GLU A 85 -5.27 17.77 -7.85
C GLU A 85 -6.02 18.88 -7.10
N ASP A 86 -5.64 20.14 -7.30
CA ASP A 86 -6.25 21.31 -6.62
C ASP A 86 -6.34 21.19 -5.09
N GLY A 87 -5.33 20.58 -4.46
CA GLY A 87 -5.27 20.38 -3.01
C GLY A 87 -6.22 19.31 -2.48
N LYS A 88 -6.80 18.49 -3.35
CA LYS A 88 -7.68 17.36 -3.00
C LYS A 88 -7.04 16.05 -3.39
N LEU A 89 -7.32 15.02 -2.60
CA LEU A 89 -6.82 13.68 -2.85
C LEU A 89 -7.84 12.88 -3.67
N TYR A 90 -7.36 12.12 -4.65
CA TYR A 90 -8.17 11.28 -5.53
C TYR A 90 -7.59 9.88 -5.57
N ALA A 91 -8.44 8.88 -5.85
CA ALA A 91 -7.99 7.52 -6.11
C ALA A 91 -8.73 6.93 -7.31
N VAL A 92 -8.01 6.27 -8.20
CA VAL A 92 -8.56 5.46 -9.29
C VAL A 92 -8.12 4.03 -9.08
N LEU A 93 -9.09 3.12 -9.01
CA LEU A 93 -8.87 1.69 -8.92
C LEU A 93 -9.27 1.06 -10.24
N TYR A 94 -8.37 0.26 -10.81
CA TYR A 94 -8.62 -0.56 -11.99
C TYR A 94 -8.68 -2.01 -11.55
N LEU A 95 -9.81 -2.66 -11.83
CA LEU A 95 -10.07 -4.03 -11.43
C LEU A 95 -10.54 -4.84 -12.65
N ASN A 96 -10.33 -6.15 -12.59
CA ASN A 96 -10.85 -7.12 -13.53
C ASN A 96 -11.69 -8.16 -12.80
N TYR A 97 -12.65 -8.73 -13.50
CA TYR A 97 -13.44 -9.87 -13.03
C TYR A 97 -13.51 -10.96 -14.10
N GLU A 98 -13.87 -12.18 -13.73
CA GLU A 98 -13.84 -13.33 -14.65
C GLU A 98 -15.22 -13.61 -15.25
N ASP A 99 -16.27 -13.47 -14.45
CA ASP A 99 -17.67 -13.76 -14.79
C ASP A 99 -18.58 -12.65 -14.23
N VAL A 100 -19.66 -12.31 -14.95
CA VAL A 100 -20.64 -11.28 -14.52
C VAL A 100 -21.18 -11.56 -13.11
N LYS A 101 -21.31 -12.84 -12.72
CA LYS A 101 -21.75 -13.22 -11.37
C LYS A 101 -20.79 -12.74 -10.27
N ASP A 102 -19.52 -12.51 -10.58
CA ASP A 102 -18.50 -12.05 -9.64
C ASP A 102 -18.77 -10.61 -9.18
N LEU A 103 -19.49 -9.83 -9.98
CA LEU A 103 -19.90 -8.46 -9.61
C LEU A 103 -20.81 -8.43 -8.37
N ARG A 104 -21.37 -9.57 -7.95
CA ARG A 104 -22.05 -9.70 -6.65
C ARG A 104 -21.14 -9.40 -5.46
N LYS A 105 -19.82 -9.60 -5.61
CA LYS A 105 -18.82 -9.26 -4.59
C LYS A 105 -18.76 -7.76 -4.28
N ILE A 106 -19.21 -6.94 -5.23
CA ILE A 106 -19.32 -5.48 -5.10
C ILE A 106 -20.78 -5.02 -5.22
N SER A 107 -21.71 -5.88 -4.78
CA SER A 107 -23.15 -5.61 -4.65
C SER A 107 -23.93 -5.40 -5.96
N PHE A 108 -23.41 -5.84 -7.09
CA PHE A 108 -24.20 -5.90 -8.33
C PHE A 108 -24.88 -7.25 -8.48
N HIS A 109 -26.18 -7.23 -8.78
CA HIS A 109 -26.95 -8.43 -9.03
C HIS A 109 -27.31 -8.52 -10.51
N SER A 110 -26.96 -9.65 -11.13
CA SER A 110 -27.39 -9.97 -12.49
C SER A 110 -28.70 -10.77 -12.48
N ASP A 111 -29.63 -10.41 -13.36
CA ASP A 111 -30.80 -11.22 -13.67
C ASP A 111 -30.50 -12.31 -14.73
N ALA A 112 -31.50 -13.12 -15.08
CA ALA A 112 -31.36 -14.19 -16.07
C ALA A 112 -31.05 -13.69 -17.49
N ASN A 113 -31.37 -12.43 -17.79
CA ASN A 113 -31.09 -11.78 -19.07
C ASN A 113 -29.73 -11.08 -19.05
N GLY A 114 -29.00 -11.16 -17.93
CA GLY A 114 -27.70 -10.54 -17.69
C GLY A 114 -27.78 -9.09 -17.20
N SER A 115 -28.97 -8.50 -17.07
CA SER A 115 -29.12 -7.10 -16.67
C SER A 115 -28.58 -6.92 -15.27
N LEU A 116 -27.83 -5.83 -15.06
CA LEU A 116 -27.22 -5.55 -13.77
C LEU A 116 -28.10 -4.64 -12.94
N SER A 117 -28.09 -4.85 -11.64
CA SER A 117 -28.78 -3.99 -10.69
C SER A 117 -27.91 -3.69 -9.49
N TYR A 118 -28.00 -2.46 -9.00
CA TYR A 118 -27.26 -1.97 -7.85
C TYR A 118 -28.24 -1.42 -6.80
N PRO A 119 -28.07 -1.72 -5.49
CA PRO A 119 -28.94 -1.17 -4.46
C PRO A 119 -28.97 0.37 -4.47
N TYR A 120 -30.17 0.94 -4.53
CA TYR A 120 -30.36 2.37 -4.37
C TYR A 120 -30.35 2.73 -2.88
N MET A 121 -29.58 3.75 -2.53
CA MET A 121 -29.47 4.24 -1.17
C MET A 121 -29.97 5.67 -1.04
N GLU A 122 -30.86 5.92 -0.10
CA GLU A 122 -31.45 7.25 0.09
C GLU A 122 -30.46 8.30 0.60
N SER A 123 -29.36 7.89 1.26
CA SER A 123 -28.30 8.79 1.72
C SER A 123 -27.39 9.31 0.58
N TYR A 124 -27.63 8.86 -0.65
CA TYR A 124 -26.84 9.19 -1.83
C TYR A 124 -27.66 9.88 -2.91
N GLU A 125 -26.99 10.77 -3.62
CA GLU A 125 -27.39 11.29 -4.92
C GLU A 125 -26.67 10.48 -5.99
N TYR A 126 -27.38 10.16 -7.07
CA TYR A 126 -26.85 9.37 -8.18
C TYR A 126 -27.00 10.16 -9.47
N GLU A 127 -25.88 10.39 -10.15
CA GLU A 127 -25.81 10.92 -11.51
C GLU A 127 -25.63 9.71 -12.45
N LEU A 128 -26.73 9.24 -13.04
CA LEU A 128 -26.73 8.07 -13.91
C LEU A 128 -26.35 8.48 -15.34
N GLN A 129 -25.24 7.94 -15.85
CA GLN A 129 -24.89 8.06 -17.28
C GLN A 129 -25.52 6.90 -18.07
N THR A 130 -25.55 5.71 -17.48
CA THR A 130 -26.35 4.57 -17.95
C THR A 130 -27.28 4.07 -16.85
N GLY A 131 -28.36 3.39 -17.27
CA GLY A 131 -29.33 2.80 -16.36
C GLY A 131 -30.44 3.74 -15.88
N ARG A 132 -31.28 3.23 -14.99
CA ARG A 132 -32.45 3.93 -14.43
C ARG A 132 -32.74 3.50 -13.01
N LYS A 133 -33.27 4.40 -12.19
CA LYS A 133 -33.81 4.04 -10.87
C LYS A 133 -35.11 3.25 -11.05
N ASP A 134 -35.18 2.09 -10.40
CA ASP A 134 -36.34 1.20 -10.37
C ASP A 134 -36.57 0.73 -8.92
N GLY A 135 -37.43 1.46 -8.20
CA GLY A 135 -37.71 1.22 -6.79
C GLY A 135 -36.47 1.35 -5.92
N ARG A 136 -36.08 0.23 -5.27
CA ARG A 136 -34.91 0.12 -4.38
C ARG A 136 -33.61 -0.22 -5.11
N TYR A 137 -33.62 -0.23 -6.44
CA TYR A 137 -32.45 -0.57 -7.24
C TYR A 137 -32.24 0.46 -8.35
N ILE A 138 -31.00 0.53 -8.84
CA ILE A 138 -30.64 1.14 -10.11
C ILE A 138 -30.39 -0.02 -11.07
N ARG A 139 -31.11 -0.05 -12.20
CA ARG A 139 -31.00 -1.10 -13.21
C ARG A 139 -30.22 -0.62 -14.42
N PHE A 140 -29.37 -1.48 -14.94
CA PHE A 140 -28.52 -1.27 -16.10
C PHE A 140 -28.77 -2.39 -17.12
N ASP A 141 -29.07 -2.01 -18.36
CA ASP A 141 -29.30 -2.99 -19.42
C ASP A 141 -27.95 -3.49 -19.96
N THR A 142 -27.86 -4.80 -20.23
CA THR A 142 -26.62 -5.56 -20.55
C THR A 142 -25.75 -4.97 -21.64
N ASN A 143 -26.38 -4.28 -22.60
CA ASN A 143 -25.72 -3.83 -23.82
C ASN A 143 -25.00 -2.49 -23.68
N THR A 144 -25.14 -1.79 -22.56
CA THR A 144 -24.64 -0.40 -22.42
C THR A 144 -23.53 -0.20 -21.37
N GLY A 145 -23.14 -1.26 -20.65
CA GLY A 145 -22.23 -1.15 -19.51
C GLY A 145 -22.87 -0.40 -18.33
N VAL A 146 -22.16 -0.36 -17.21
CA VAL A 146 -22.60 0.37 -16.00
C VAL A 146 -21.77 1.63 -15.90
N LYS A 147 -22.41 2.80 -15.90
CA LYS A 147 -21.72 4.05 -15.61
C LYS A 147 -22.58 5.01 -14.81
N PHE A 148 -22.14 5.30 -13.59
CA PHE A 148 -22.80 6.29 -12.75
C PHE A 148 -21.83 6.88 -11.74
N LYS A 149 -22.17 8.06 -11.25
CA LYS A 149 -21.51 8.70 -10.12
C LYS A 149 -22.46 8.76 -8.94
N MET A 150 -21.94 8.48 -7.75
CA MET A 150 -22.65 8.62 -6.49
C MET A 150 -21.96 9.67 -5.62
N LYS A 151 -22.76 10.56 -5.05
CA LYS A 151 -22.32 11.60 -4.09
C LYS A 151 -23.13 11.43 -2.81
N ARG A 152 -22.47 11.48 -1.65
CA ARG A 152 -23.19 11.46 -0.37
C ARG A 152 -23.86 12.83 -0.15
N LYS A 153 -25.08 12.86 0.40
CA LYS A 153 -25.82 14.13 0.62
C LYS A 153 -25.13 15.03 1.65
N GLU A 154 -25.16 16.35 1.42
CA GLU A 154 -24.30 17.34 2.09
C GLU A 154 -24.47 17.51 3.60
N LEU A 155 -25.64 17.19 4.16
CA LEU A 155 -25.92 17.29 5.62
C LEU A 155 -24.99 16.45 6.51
N LEU A 156 -24.15 15.59 5.92
CA LEU A 156 -23.18 14.74 6.61
C LEU A 156 -21.73 15.24 6.51
N PHE A 157 -21.49 16.45 5.97
CA PHE A 157 -20.15 16.99 5.64
C PHE A 157 -19.69 18.20 6.47
N ASP A 158 -20.43 18.63 7.48
CA ASP A 158 -19.97 19.73 8.33
C ASP A 158 -18.86 19.25 9.29
N GLY A 159 -17.64 19.79 9.13
CA GLY A 159 -16.48 19.49 9.99
C GLY A 159 -15.41 18.55 9.41
N ILE A 160 -15.28 18.47 8.08
CA ILE A 160 -14.45 17.48 7.38
C ILE A 160 -13.20 18.10 6.70
N TYR A 161 -12.05 17.41 6.73
CA TYR A 161 -10.76 17.90 6.24
C TYR A 161 -10.07 16.97 5.23
N SER A 162 -9.48 17.56 4.18
CA SER A 162 -8.69 16.82 3.18
C SER A 162 -7.34 16.35 3.76
N LEU A 163 -6.91 15.14 3.37
CA LEU A 163 -5.63 14.53 3.78
C LEU A 163 -4.45 14.90 2.88
N SER A 164 -4.68 15.63 1.79
CA SER A 164 -3.66 15.92 0.76
C SER A 164 -2.36 16.50 1.31
N LYS A 165 -2.47 17.53 2.17
CA LYS A 165 -1.30 18.22 2.75
C LYS A 165 -0.45 17.30 3.61
N ASP A 166 -1.09 16.45 4.40
CA ASP A 166 -0.36 15.58 5.31
C ASP A 166 0.17 14.33 4.63
N TRP A 167 -0.53 13.81 3.62
CA TRP A 167 -0.01 12.77 2.75
C TRP A 167 1.35 13.18 2.17
N LYS A 168 1.44 14.42 1.65
CA LYS A 168 2.70 14.99 1.16
C LYS A 168 3.79 15.12 2.22
N ALA A 169 3.44 15.30 3.49
CA ALA A 169 4.41 15.32 4.58
C ALA A 169 4.93 13.90 4.86
N LEU A 170 4.03 12.91 4.93
CA LEU A 170 4.39 11.51 5.18
C LEU A 170 5.22 10.89 4.05
N GLU A 171 4.98 11.26 2.79
CA GLU A 171 5.85 10.86 1.69
C GLU A 171 7.31 11.31 1.87
N LYS A 172 7.54 12.47 2.50
CA LYS A 172 8.89 12.97 2.80
C LYS A 172 9.55 12.23 3.95
N GLU A 173 8.78 11.62 4.86
CA GLU A 173 9.27 10.94 6.07
C GLU A 173 9.61 9.45 5.85
N LYS A 174 9.35 8.89 4.66
CA LYS A 174 9.58 7.46 4.36
C LYS A 174 11.05 7.04 4.42
N PHE A 175 11.99 7.96 4.21
CA PHE A 175 13.43 7.71 4.32
C PHE A 175 14.06 8.72 5.26
N VAL A 176 14.36 8.26 6.47
CA VAL A 176 15.00 9.06 7.51
C VAL A 176 16.50 8.85 7.41
N GLU A 177 17.28 9.92 7.23
CA GLU A 177 18.74 9.81 7.28
C GLU A 177 19.18 9.48 8.71
N ILE A 178 19.94 8.40 8.87
CA ILE A 178 20.42 7.90 10.18
C ILE A 178 21.94 7.75 10.22
N SER A 179 22.65 8.42 9.31
CA SER A 179 24.10 8.33 9.14
C SER A 179 24.90 8.66 10.42
N ASP A 180 24.33 9.49 11.30
CA ASP A 180 24.95 9.90 12.57
C ASP A 180 24.90 8.80 13.63
N VAL A 181 23.91 7.89 13.55
CA VAL A 181 23.71 6.79 14.51
C VAL A 181 24.32 5.49 13.97
N PHE A 182 24.16 5.23 12.68
CA PHE A 182 24.68 4.07 11.98
C PHE A 182 25.32 4.50 10.66
N SER A 183 26.63 4.70 10.70
CA SER A 183 27.36 5.26 9.57
C SER A 183 27.51 4.24 8.44
N LYS A 184 27.89 4.73 7.25
CA LYS A 184 28.33 3.86 6.15
C LYS A 184 29.38 2.85 6.60
N LYS A 185 30.33 3.27 7.45
CA LYS A 185 31.41 2.39 7.92
C LYS A 185 30.85 1.26 8.79
N ASP A 186 29.88 1.55 9.65
CA ASP A 186 29.22 0.55 10.50
C ASP A 186 28.42 -0.44 9.64
N PHE A 187 27.67 0.07 8.66
CA PHE A 187 26.97 -0.75 7.68
C PHE A 187 27.93 -1.70 6.96
N GLU A 188 29.05 -1.18 6.45
CA GLU A 188 30.05 -1.98 5.75
C GLU A 188 30.72 -3.01 6.66
N LYS A 189 30.96 -2.68 7.93
CA LYS A 189 31.52 -3.60 8.93
C LYS A 189 30.54 -4.76 9.21
N LEU A 190 29.28 -4.44 9.50
CA LEU A 190 28.23 -5.43 9.72
C LEU A 190 28.04 -6.34 8.51
N ARG A 191 27.97 -5.75 7.32
CA ARG A 191 27.84 -6.48 6.07
C ARG A 191 28.96 -7.52 5.90
N LYS A 192 30.22 -7.11 6.11
CA LYS A 192 31.37 -8.03 6.06
C LYS A 192 31.30 -9.11 7.14
N PHE A 193 30.84 -8.76 8.34
CA PHE A 193 30.69 -9.69 9.45
C PHE A 193 29.67 -10.79 9.11
N ILE A 194 28.45 -10.42 8.69
CA ILE A 194 27.39 -11.38 8.34
C ILE A 194 27.83 -12.27 7.18
N LEU A 195 28.42 -11.72 6.12
CA LEU A 195 28.90 -12.52 4.99
C LEU A 195 30.00 -13.53 5.38
N LYS A 196 30.75 -13.28 6.47
CA LYS A 196 31.85 -14.16 6.93
C LYS A 196 31.41 -15.14 8.01
N LYS A 197 30.50 -14.74 8.90
CA LYS A 197 30.16 -15.45 10.14
C LYS A 197 28.71 -15.93 10.20
N GLY A 198 27.87 -15.44 9.29
CA GLY A 198 26.47 -15.79 9.19
C GLY A 198 26.20 -17.07 8.43
N ASP A 199 24.92 -17.40 8.35
CA ASP A 199 24.35 -18.43 7.49
C ASP A 199 23.50 -17.78 6.40
N TRP A 200 22.88 -18.60 5.55
CA TRP A 200 21.97 -18.14 4.51
C TRP A 200 20.56 -18.61 4.86
N ARG A 201 19.60 -17.69 4.85
CA ARG A 201 18.20 -17.99 5.18
C ARG A 201 17.24 -17.30 4.25
N THR A 202 16.08 -17.92 4.07
CA THR A 202 14.94 -17.25 3.44
C THR A 202 14.38 -16.22 4.40
N PHE A 203 14.26 -14.98 3.92
CA PHE A 203 13.64 -13.89 4.65
C PHE A 203 12.13 -13.82 4.37
N ARG A 204 11.71 -13.87 3.09
CA ARG A 204 10.30 -13.92 2.66
C ARG A 204 10.17 -14.72 1.35
N ASN A 205 8.96 -15.15 0.98
CA ASN A 205 8.76 -15.95 -0.25
C ASN A 205 9.32 -15.31 -1.54
N PHE A 206 9.38 -13.98 -1.60
CA PHE A 206 9.98 -13.22 -2.71
C PHE A 206 11.50 -13.04 -2.57
N ASP A 207 12.00 -13.07 -1.32
CA ASP A 207 13.36 -12.80 -0.91
C ASP A 207 13.99 -14.06 -0.29
N ASN A 208 14.52 -14.95 -1.14
CA ASN A 208 15.06 -16.25 -0.73
C ASN A 208 16.60 -16.24 -0.74
N ASN A 209 17.21 -17.05 0.14
CA ASN A 209 18.66 -17.23 0.21
C ASN A 209 19.42 -15.90 0.45
N ASN A 210 19.07 -15.19 1.52
CA ASN A 210 19.73 -13.97 1.95
C ASN A 210 20.82 -14.28 3.01
N PRO A 211 21.97 -13.61 2.99
CA PRO A 211 22.91 -13.67 4.10
C PRO A 211 22.25 -13.20 5.39
N HIS A 212 22.50 -13.93 6.48
CA HIS A 212 21.76 -13.79 7.72
C HIS A 212 22.67 -14.00 8.94
N PHE A 213 22.40 -13.31 10.04
CA PHE A 213 23.00 -13.59 11.33
C PHE A 213 22.02 -13.35 12.47
N ASN A 214 21.95 -14.30 13.41
CA ASN A 214 21.16 -14.18 14.63
C ASN A 214 21.99 -13.54 15.75
N PHE A 215 21.58 -12.35 16.19
CA PHE A 215 22.08 -11.66 17.35
C PHE A 215 21.18 -11.97 18.55
N THR A 216 21.34 -13.15 19.15
CA THR A 216 20.70 -13.63 20.40
C THR A 216 19.17 -13.48 20.46
N ASP A 217 18.65 -12.26 20.52
CA ASP A 217 17.25 -11.87 20.60
C ASP A 217 16.67 -11.33 19.28
N PHE A 218 17.47 -11.12 18.22
CA PHE A 218 16.97 -10.66 16.91
C PHE A 218 17.80 -11.19 15.73
N ASP A 219 17.22 -11.16 14.54
CA ASP A 219 17.83 -11.59 13.30
C ASP A 219 18.18 -10.40 12.41
N VAL A 220 19.29 -10.49 11.67
CA VAL A 220 19.70 -9.48 10.69
C VAL A 220 19.96 -10.12 9.35
N TYR A 221 19.31 -9.60 8.31
CA TYR A 221 19.41 -10.06 6.93
C TYR A 221 20.06 -9.00 6.05
N LEU A 222 20.76 -9.44 5.01
CA LEU A 222 21.27 -8.58 3.94
C LEU A 222 20.48 -8.79 2.64
N ALA A 223 20.17 -7.70 1.95
CA ALA A 223 19.49 -7.70 0.65
C ALA A 223 20.13 -6.70 -0.31
N THR A 224 19.86 -6.86 -1.61
CA THR A 224 20.44 -6.01 -2.67
C THR A 224 19.56 -4.82 -3.05
N GLY A 225 18.42 -4.63 -2.38
CA GLY A 225 17.44 -3.58 -2.70
C GLY A 225 16.57 -3.87 -3.95
N ASP A 226 17.02 -4.72 -4.87
CA ASP A 226 16.22 -5.28 -5.96
C ASP A 226 16.67 -6.73 -6.27
N GLN A 227 15.85 -7.70 -5.87
CA GLN A 227 16.14 -9.11 -6.08
C GLN A 227 15.90 -9.60 -7.52
N ARG A 228 15.13 -8.87 -8.34
CA ARG A 228 14.82 -9.30 -9.72
C ARG A 228 16.06 -9.32 -10.60
N SER A 229 16.93 -8.31 -10.45
CA SER A 229 18.20 -8.22 -11.18
C SER A 229 19.24 -9.29 -10.79
N ILE A 230 19.10 -9.93 -9.61
CA ILE A 230 20.01 -10.97 -9.10
C ILE A 230 19.83 -12.28 -9.85
N PHE A 231 18.58 -12.71 -10.05
CA PHE A 231 18.25 -13.98 -10.71
C PHE A 231 18.76 -14.04 -12.16
N GLU A 232 19.03 -12.89 -12.76
CA GLU A 232 19.46 -12.77 -14.17
C GLU A 232 20.99 -12.75 -14.35
N ASN A 233 21.80 -12.39 -13.33
CA ASN A 233 23.22 -12.02 -13.55
C ASN A 233 24.27 -12.76 -12.70
N GLY A 234 23.89 -13.75 -11.88
CA GLY A 234 24.74 -14.87 -11.47
C GLY A 234 25.88 -14.63 -10.45
N ASP A 235 26.45 -13.43 -10.30
CA ASP A 235 27.57 -13.19 -9.36
C ASP A 235 27.33 -12.01 -8.42
N LEU A 236 26.77 -12.28 -7.23
CA LEU A 236 26.61 -11.27 -6.18
C LEU A 236 27.95 -10.94 -5.53
N LYS A 237 28.33 -9.66 -5.53
CA LYS A 237 29.50 -9.16 -4.80
C LYS A 237 29.06 -8.61 -3.44
N PRO A 238 29.95 -8.61 -2.43
CA PRO A 238 29.64 -8.03 -1.12
C PRO A 238 29.08 -6.60 -1.16
N LYS A 239 29.48 -5.79 -2.16
CA LYS A 239 29.02 -4.40 -2.31
C LYS A 239 27.58 -4.26 -2.82
N ASP A 240 27.03 -5.32 -3.40
CA ASP A 240 25.69 -5.32 -4.00
C ASP A 240 24.60 -5.47 -2.93
N PHE A 241 24.96 -5.92 -1.72
CA PHE A 241 24.08 -5.88 -0.55
C PHE A 241 24.06 -4.47 0.04
N ILE A 242 22.98 -3.73 -0.27
CA ILE A 242 22.77 -2.32 0.09
C ILE A 242 21.63 -2.11 1.08
N GLU A 243 20.84 -3.15 1.32
CA GLU A 243 19.77 -3.16 2.32
C GLU A 243 20.17 -4.11 3.44
N LEU A 244 19.93 -3.69 4.67
CA LEU A 244 19.87 -4.57 5.82
C LEU A 244 18.45 -4.56 6.38
N VAL A 245 18.02 -5.71 6.90
CA VAL A 245 16.73 -5.84 7.57
C VAL A 245 16.94 -6.44 8.95
N ILE A 246 16.53 -5.72 9.99
CA ILE A 246 16.50 -6.21 11.35
C ILE A 246 15.10 -6.78 11.60
N GLN A 247 15.03 -8.04 12.02
CA GLN A 247 13.82 -8.75 12.34
C GLN A 247 13.82 -9.15 13.82
N ASP A 248 12.82 -8.67 14.54
CA ASP A 248 12.49 -9.11 15.91
C ASP A 248 10.96 -9.22 15.99
N LYS A 249 10.29 -8.36 16.77
CA LYS A 249 8.82 -8.23 16.82
C LYS A 249 8.24 -7.49 15.60
N GLY A 250 9.10 -6.90 14.79
CA GLY A 250 8.78 -6.16 13.58
C GLY A 250 9.99 -6.10 12.65
N TYR A 251 9.88 -5.29 11.59
CA TYR A 251 10.91 -5.16 10.56
C TYR A 251 11.44 -3.74 10.47
N TYR A 252 12.76 -3.59 10.55
CA TYR A 252 13.46 -2.34 10.28
C TYR A 252 14.35 -2.50 9.04
N SER A 253 13.97 -1.87 7.93
CA SER A 253 14.78 -1.85 6.70
C SER A 253 15.67 -0.61 6.66
N VAL A 254 16.97 -0.80 6.48
CA VAL A 254 17.95 0.28 6.39
C VAL A 254 18.73 0.14 5.09
N TYR A 255 18.90 1.25 4.38
CA TYR A 255 19.49 1.32 3.06
C TYR A 255 20.77 2.16 3.08
N LEU A 256 21.79 1.70 2.37
CA LEU A 256 22.98 2.47 2.05
C LEU A 256 22.79 3.13 0.68
N GLY A 257 22.81 4.47 0.64
CA GLY A 257 22.76 5.22 -0.62
C GLY A 257 23.99 4.94 -1.50
N GLN A 258 23.78 4.75 -2.81
CA GLN A 258 24.83 4.45 -3.78
C GLN A 258 24.82 5.43 -4.96
N ASP A 259 25.98 5.64 -5.59
CA ASP A 259 26.19 6.49 -6.78
C ASP A 259 25.38 6.11 -8.03
N LYS A 260 24.66 4.98 -8.01
CA LYS A 260 23.78 4.63 -9.11
C LYS A 260 22.41 5.22 -8.82
N ASN A 261 21.97 6.11 -9.71
CA ASN A 261 20.57 6.42 -9.98
C ASN A 261 19.75 5.12 -10.11
N SER A 262 19.45 4.46 -9.00
CA SER A 262 18.43 3.43 -8.98
C SER A 262 17.16 4.19 -9.29
N LYS A 263 16.51 3.85 -10.42
CA LYS A 263 15.28 4.52 -10.86
C LYS A 263 14.17 4.46 -9.80
N GLU A 264 14.35 3.64 -8.77
CA GLU A 264 13.40 3.40 -7.69
C GLU A 264 13.54 4.38 -6.51
N TRP A 265 14.73 4.94 -6.24
CA TRP A 265 14.95 5.77 -5.04
C TRP A 265 15.83 6.99 -5.33
N PRO A 266 15.33 8.01 -6.05
CA PRO A 266 16.13 9.15 -6.51
C PRO A 266 16.64 10.07 -5.39
N ASN A 267 16.21 9.87 -4.15
CA ASN A 267 16.45 10.78 -3.03
C ASN A 267 17.48 10.27 -2.00
N LEU A 268 18.11 9.11 -2.22
CA LEU A 268 19.13 8.59 -1.31
C LEU A 268 20.52 9.06 -1.73
N GLU A 269 21.14 9.91 -0.92
CA GLU A 269 22.47 10.43 -1.21
C GLU A 269 23.54 9.35 -1.07
N ASN A 270 24.49 9.35 -2.01
CA ASN A 270 25.59 8.38 -2.00
C ASN A 270 26.38 8.46 -0.69
N GLY A 271 26.56 7.31 -0.05
CA GLY A 271 27.33 7.18 1.18
C GLY A 271 26.61 7.62 2.45
N LYS A 272 25.35 8.04 2.36
CA LYS A 272 24.45 8.22 3.51
C LYS A 272 23.68 6.92 3.79
N VAL A 273 23.26 6.76 5.03
CA VAL A 273 22.46 5.61 5.48
C VAL A 273 21.07 6.10 5.85
N TYR A 274 20.05 5.41 5.35
CA TYR A 274 18.66 5.78 5.53
C TYR A 274 17.88 4.63 6.14
N TRP A 275 17.07 4.94 7.15
CA TRP A 275 16.04 4.03 7.61
C TRP A 275 14.77 4.24 6.79
N HIS A 276 14.26 3.16 6.22
CA HIS A 276 12.97 3.17 5.54
C HIS A 276 11.88 2.94 6.58
N ASN A 277 11.29 4.04 7.06
CA ASN A 277 10.28 4.01 8.10
C ASN A 277 8.91 3.58 7.56
N ARG A 278 8.80 2.36 7.00
CA ARG A 278 7.53 1.86 6.43
C ARG A 278 6.44 1.71 7.50
N ALA A 279 6.81 1.31 8.71
CA ALA A 279 5.85 0.96 9.75
C ALA A 279 5.67 2.05 10.82
N TYR A 280 6.25 3.24 10.65
CA TYR A 280 6.35 4.23 11.73
C TYR A 280 6.94 3.59 13.00
N GLY A 281 8.03 2.84 12.82
CA GLY A 281 8.67 2.10 13.89
C GLY A 281 9.27 3.02 14.97
N ASP A 282 9.71 2.43 16.07
CA ASP A 282 10.34 3.19 17.15
C ASP A 282 11.82 3.45 16.81
N GLU A 283 12.17 4.72 16.56
CA GLU A 283 13.54 5.15 16.29
C GLU A 283 14.49 4.84 17.45
N VAL A 284 13.99 4.90 18.69
CA VAL A 284 14.77 4.56 19.89
C VAL A 284 15.14 3.08 19.86
N ALA A 285 14.17 2.21 19.56
CA ALA A 285 14.41 0.77 19.45
C ALA A 285 15.41 0.45 18.34
N LEU A 286 15.33 1.13 17.19
CA LEU A 286 16.32 0.98 16.11
C LEU A 286 17.74 1.32 16.58
N GLY A 287 17.88 2.41 17.36
CA GLY A 287 19.15 2.77 18.00
C GLY A 287 19.69 1.68 18.92
N GLU A 288 18.84 1.06 19.74
CA GLU A 288 19.25 -0.03 20.64
C GLU A 288 19.79 -1.26 19.88
N TYR A 289 19.17 -1.64 18.75
CA TYR A 289 19.69 -2.73 17.92
C TYR A 289 21.07 -2.39 17.36
N PHE A 290 21.30 -1.15 16.91
CA PHE A 290 22.61 -0.74 16.43
C PHE A 290 23.68 -0.84 17.51
N GLU A 291 23.39 -0.48 18.75
CA GLU A 291 24.33 -0.63 19.86
C GLU A 291 24.61 -2.10 20.18
N LYS A 292 23.58 -2.97 20.20
CA LYS A 292 23.76 -4.42 20.37
C LYS A 292 24.60 -5.04 19.25
N ILE A 293 24.37 -4.61 18.01
CA ILE A 293 25.15 -5.04 16.84
C ILE A 293 26.61 -4.63 17.01
N LYS A 294 26.89 -3.35 17.31
CA LYS A 294 28.26 -2.84 17.51
C LYS A 294 28.97 -3.61 18.62
N ALA A 295 28.32 -3.83 19.77
CA ALA A 295 28.90 -4.57 20.89
C ALA A 295 29.25 -6.02 20.55
N ASN A 296 28.37 -6.73 19.83
CA ASN A 296 28.60 -8.13 19.44
C ASN A 296 29.68 -8.30 18.37
N MET A 297 29.84 -7.31 17.49
CA MET A 297 30.93 -7.33 16.50
C MET A 297 32.30 -7.11 17.15
N HIS A 298 32.38 -6.41 18.28
CA HIS A 298 33.64 -6.18 19.00
C HIS A 298 34.06 -7.35 19.91
N SER A 299 33.12 -8.14 20.44
CA SER A 299 33.42 -9.27 21.33
C SER A 299 33.83 -10.56 20.61
N LYS A 300 33.70 -10.60 19.27
CA LYS A 300 33.93 -11.79 18.43
C LYS A 300 35.00 -11.57 17.33
N GLU A 301 35.73 -10.46 17.40
CA GLU A 301 36.97 -10.21 16.63
C GLU A 301 38.17 -10.86 17.34
#